data_AF-A0A662GY29-F1
#
_entry.id   AF-A0A662GY29-F1
#
_cell.length_a   1.000
_cell.length_b   1.000
_cell.length_c   1.000
_cell.angle_alpha   90.00
_cell.angle_beta   90.00
_cell.angle_gamma   90.00
#
_symmetry.space_group_name_H-M   'P 1'
#
loop_
_entity.id
_entity.type
_entity.pdbx_description
1 polymer ?
#
loop_
_entity_poly.entity_id
_entity_poly.type
_entity_poly.pdbx_seq_one_letter_code
_entity_poly.pdbx_strand_id
1 'polypeptide(L)'
;MEAVKLSFSILIWVSLTLSLVAALREAWLSVRGEVAERVRQLGRELIALIERELPEGGWVVAEHRALAAMGLTNATQPPGDTWILVKHEGKMVVRGHGEG
;
A
#
# COMPACT_ATOMS: atom_id res chain seq x y z
N MET A 1 43.23 12.92 -32.53
CA MET A 1 42.76 11.52 -32.34
C MET A 1 42.42 11.22 -30.88
N GLU A 2 43.19 11.74 -29.91
CA GLU A 2 42.94 11.65 -28.46
C GLU A 2 41.58 12.21 -28.00
N ALA A 3 41.22 13.44 -28.41
CA ALA A 3 39.96 14.09 -28.00
C ALA A 3 38.70 13.29 -28.40
N VAL A 4 38.73 12.62 -29.55
CA VAL A 4 37.61 11.79 -30.03
C VAL A 4 37.45 10.54 -29.15
N LYS A 5 38.55 9.87 -28.78
CA LYS A 5 38.53 8.71 -27.86
C LYS A 5 37.99 9.09 -26.49
N LEU A 6 38.36 10.29 -26.00
CA LEU A 6 37.91 10.80 -24.71
C LEU A 6 36.40 11.08 -24.70
N SER A 7 35.88 11.67 -25.79
CA SER A 7 34.43 11.85 -25.98
C SER A 7 33.66 10.53 -26.09
N PHE A 8 34.19 9.53 -26.81
CA PHE A 8 33.57 8.20 -26.89
C PHE A 8 33.57 7.48 -25.53
N SER A 9 34.65 7.60 -24.75
CA SER A 9 34.71 7.02 -23.40
C SER A 9 33.67 7.65 -22.47
N ILE A 10 33.53 8.98 -22.49
CA ILE A 10 32.52 9.69 -21.70
C ILE A 10 31.10 9.24 -22.11
N LEU A 11 30.82 9.12 -23.41
CA LEU A 11 29.52 8.64 -23.91
C LEU A 11 29.20 7.23 -23.43
N ILE A 12 30.18 6.31 -23.42
CA ILE A 12 30.01 4.95 -22.90
C ILE A 12 29.67 4.98 -21.41
N TRP A 13 30.41 5.76 -20.61
CA TRP A 13 30.14 5.88 -19.17
C TRP A 13 28.77 6.48 -18.89
N VAL A 14 28.38 7.54 -19.60
CA VAL A 14 27.07 8.16 -19.46
C VAL A 14 25.96 7.16 -19.82
N SER A 15 26.09 6.44 -20.93
CA SER A 15 25.13 5.40 -21.34
C SER A 15 25.02 4.26 -20.32
N LEU A 16 26.15 3.82 -19.76
CA LEU A 16 26.20 2.78 -18.75
C LEU A 16 25.50 3.22 -17.45
N THR A 17 25.76 4.44 -17.00
CA THR A 17 25.11 4.99 -15.79
C THR A 17 23.61 5.17 -15.98
N LEU A 18 23.16 5.65 -17.14
CA LEU A 18 21.74 5.77 -17.45
C LEU A 18 21.05 4.42 -17.48
N SER A 19 21.67 3.41 -18.10
CA SER A 19 21.17 2.03 -18.11
C SER A 19 21.07 1.46 -16.70
N LEU A 20 22.07 1.69 -15.86
CA LEU A 20 22.07 1.25 -14.47
C LEU A 20 20.94 1.91 -13.67
N VAL A 21 20.77 3.23 -13.80
CA VAL A 21 19.69 3.97 -13.14
C VAL A 21 18.31 3.49 -13.60
N ALA A 22 18.14 3.20 -14.89
CA ALA A 22 16.90 2.64 -15.42
C ALA A 22 16.60 1.26 -14.83
N ALA A 23 17.59 0.35 -14.81
CA ALA A 23 17.44 -0.98 -14.23
C ALA A 23 17.12 -0.93 -12.72
N LEU A 24 17.77 -0.05 -11.95
CA LEU A 24 17.45 0.15 -10.53
C LEU A 24 16.02 0.66 -10.33
N ARG A 25 15.56 1.58 -11.20
CA ARG A 25 14.21 2.11 -11.15
C ARG A 25 13.17 1.03 -11.42
N GLU A 26 13.40 0.16 -12.40
CA GLU A 26 12.51 -0.96 -12.70
C GLU A 26 12.47 -1.97 -11.56
N ALA A 27 13.63 -2.34 -10.99
CA ALA A 27 13.71 -3.20 -9.83
C ALA A 27 12.94 -2.60 -8.64
N TRP A 28 13.09 -1.30 -8.39
CA TRP A 28 12.37 -0.60 -7.33
C TRP A 28 10.84 -0.61 -7.53
N LEU A 29 10.38 -0.37 -8.76
CA LEU A 29 8.95 -0.41 -9.10
C LEU A 29 8.38 -1.82 -8.94
N SER A 30 9.13 -2.85 -9.33
CA SER A 30 8.75 -4.25 -9.18
C SER A 30 8.59 -4.62 -7.70
N VAL A 31 9.60 -4.34 -6.88
CA VAL A 31 9.57 -4.58 -5.42
C VAL A 31 8.41 -3.82 -4.78
N ARG A 32 8.20 -2.56 -5.15
CA ARG A 32 7.09 -1.76 -4.62
C ARG A 32 5.74 -2.35 -4.99
N GLY A 33 5.58 -2.88 -6.21
CA GLY A 33 4.37 -3.56 -6.65
C GLY A 33 4.10 -4.84 -5.86
N GLU A 34 5.13 -5.68 -5.70
CA GLU A 34 5.02 -6.94 -4.96
C GLU A 34 4.72 -6.71 -3.47
N VAL A 35 5.40 -5.76 -2.83
CA VAL A 35 5.13 -5.37 -1.44
C VAL A 35 3.71 -4.80 -1.29
N ALA A 36 3.27 -3.94 -2.22
CA ALA A 36 1.93 -3.38 -2.17
C ALA A 36 0.86 -4.48 -2.27
N GLU A 37 1.06 -5.48 -3.13
CA GLU A 37 0.10 -6.59 -3.24
C GLU A 37 0.16 -7.51 -2.02
N ARG A 38 1.34 -7.76 -1.47
CA ARG A 38 1.47 -8.56 -0.23
C ARG A 38 0.82 -7.88 0.96
N VAL A 39 0.98 -6.56 1.11
CA VAL A 39 0.32 -5.77 2.15
C VAL A 39 -1.20 -5.81 1.96
N ARG A 40 -1.71 -5.70 0.73
CA ARG A 40 -3.14 -5.86 0.46
C ARG A 40 -3.64 -7.26 0.83
N GLN A 41 -2.88 -8.31 0.49
CA GLN A 41 -3.24 -9.68 0.83
C GLN A 41 -3.32 -9.87 2.35
N LEU A 42 -2.29 -9.46 3.09
CA LEU A 42 -2.27 -9.52 4.55
C LEU A 42 -3.42 -8.70 5.16
N GLY A 43 -3.73 -7.55 4.57
CA GLY A 43 -4.87 -6.74 4.95
C GLY A 43 -6.21 -7.48 4.83
N ARG A 44 -6.44 -8.15 3.70
CA ARG A 44 -7.64 -8.97 3.49
C ARG A 44 -7.74 -10.13 4.49
N GLU A 45 -6.63 -10.81 4.73
CA GLU A 45 -6.56 -11.91 5.72
C GLU A 45 -6.84 -11.41 7.14
N LEU A 46 -6.30 -10.25 7.52
CA LEU A 46 -6.54 -9.64 8.83
C LEU A 46 -8.02 -9.26 9.02
N ILE A 47 -8.65 -8.69 7.98
CA ILE A 47 -10.08 -8.36 8.03
C ILE A 47 -10.93 -9.62 8.20
N ALA A 48 -10.62 -10.68 7.45
CA ALA A 48 -11.33 -11.95 7.56
C ALA A 48 -11.17 -12.58 8.96
N LEU A 49 -9.97 -12.45 9.55
CA LEU A 49 -9.72 -12.88 10.93
C LEU A 49 -10.55 -12.06 11.93
N ILE A 50 -10.56 -10.74 11.79
CA ILE A 50 -11.38 -9.85 12.63
C ILE A 50 -12.85 -10.21 12.48
N GLU A 51 -13.37 -10.40 11.27
CA GLU A 51 -14.78 -10.79 11.05
C GLU A 51 -15.13 -12.12 11.73
N ARG A 52 -14.20 -13.08 11.75
CA ARG A 52 -14.41 -14.39 12.40
C ARG A 52 -14.34 -14.32 13.92
N GLU A 53 -13.36 -13.61 14.46
CA GLU A 53 -13.06 -13.62 15.91
C GLU A 53 -13.78 -12.52 16.68
N LEU A 54 -14.21 -11.44 16.02
CA LEU A 54 -14.93 -10.36 16.69
C LEU A 54 -16.32 -10.86 17.11
N PRO A 55 -16.67 -10.75 18.40
CA PRO A 55 -18.02 -11.07 18.88
C PRO A 55 -19.02 -10.04 18.34
N GLU A 56 -20.31 -10.40 18.33
CA GLU A 56 -21.38 -9.46 17.98
C GLU A 56 -21.36 -8.24 18.93
N GLY A 57 -21.36 -7.03 18.35
CA GLY A 57 -21.20 -5.78 19.08
C GLY A 57 -19.74 -5.42 19.44
N GLY A 58 -18.77 -6.29 19.14
CA GLY A 58 -17.36 -6.01 19.29
C GLY A 58 -16.88 -4.94 18.31
N TRP A 59 -15.86 -4.19 18.69
CA TRP A 59 -15.33 -3.09 17.90
C TRP A 59 -13.80 -3.06 17.81
N VAL A 60 -13.28 -2.62 16.67
CA VAL A 60 -11.84 -2.42 16.41
C VAL A 60 -11.63 -1.03 15.83
N VAL A 61 -10.71 -0.26 16.41
CA VAL A 61 -10.30 1.04 15.87
C VAL A 61 -9.27 0.81 14.76
N ALA A 62 -9.49 1.45 13.62
CA ALA A 62 -8.57 1.42 12.49
C ALA A 62 -8.38 2.82 11.89
N GLU A 63 -7.14 3.13 11.53
CA GLU A 63 -6.82 4.36 10.82
C GLU A 63 -7.23 4.29 9.34
N HIS A 64 -7.62 5.43 8.78
CA HIS A 64 -8.06 5.56 7.39
C HIS A 64 -7.04 4.99 6.37
N ARG A 65 -5.74 5.29 6.55
CA ARG A 65 -4.67 4.78 5.67
C ARG A 65 -4.53 3.27 5.73
N ALA A 66 -4.73 2.67 6.90
CA ALA A 66 -4.68 1.23 7.06
C ALA A 66 -5.86 0.57 6.33
N LEU A 67 -7.09 1.08 6.49
CA LEU A 67 -8.27 0.54 5.81
C LEU A 67 -8.17 0.63 4.28
N ALA A 68 -7.66 1.73 3.75
CA ALA A 68 -7.42 1.89 2.32
C ALA A 68 -6.35 0.91 1.81
N ALA A 69 -5.26 0.73 2.55
CA ALA A 69 -4.20 -0.23 2.21
C ALA A 69 -4.70 -1.70 2.24
N MET A 70 -5.70 -1.99 3.08
CA MET A 70 -6.30 -3.32 3.21
C MET A 70 -7.44 -3.58 2.18
N GLY A 71 -7.73 -2.64 1.29
CA GLY A 71 -8.71 -2.83 0.19
C GLY A 71 -10.17 -2.59 0.59
N LEU A 72 -10.43 -1.99 1.76
CA LEU A 72 -11.77 -1.59 2.21
C LEU A 72 -12.23 -0.24 1.63
N THR A 73 -11.68 0.15 0.48
CA THR A 73 -12.00 1.41 -0.22
C THR A 73 -13.44 1.48 -0.74
N ASN A 74 -14.14 0.35 -0.86
CA ASN A 74 -15.52 0.28 -1.34
C ASN A 74 -16.57 0.31 -0.23
N ALA A 75 -16.17 0.30 1.05
CA ALA A 75 -17.11 0.60 2.12
C ALA A 75 -17.44 2.10 2.07
N THR A 76 -18.70 2.48 2.24
CA THR A 76 -19.10 3.89 2.36
C THR A 76 -18.43 4.47 3.59
N GLN A 77 -17.28 5.09 3.42
CA GLN A 77 -16.49 5.67 4.51
C GLN A 77 -17.11 7.04 4.85
N PRO A 78 -17.55 7.26 6.11
CA PRO A 78 -17.93 8.60 6.55
C PRO A 78 -16.71 9.55 6.50
N PRO A 79 -16.85 10.85 6.84
CA PRO A 79 -15.71 11.78 6.99
C PRO A 79 -15.02 11.69 8.37
N GLY A 80 -13.68 11.57 8.43
CA GLY A 80 -12.88 11.43 9.67
C GLY A 80 -11.52 10.72 9.52
N ASP A 81 -10.60 10.89 10.47
CA ASP A 81 -9.26 10.26 10.43
C ASP A 81 -9.23 8.86 11.06
N THR A 82 -10.16 8.59 11.98
CA THR A 82 -10.24 7.36 12.77
C THR A 82 -11.61 6.72 12.64
N TRP A 83 -11.61 5.40 12.45
CA TRP A 83 -12.80 4.61 12.17
C TRP A 83 -12.94 3.48 13.17
N ILE A 84 -14.19 3.10 13.45
CA ILE A 84 -14.50 1.93 14.26
C ILE A 84 -15.17 0.89 13.35
N LEU A 85 -14.53 -0.27 13.22
CA LEU A 85 -15.11 -1.48 12.64
C LEU A 85 -15.95 -2.16 13.72
N VAL A 86 -17.25 -2.32 13.48
CA VAL A 86 -18.18 -2.98 14.40
C VAL A 86 -18.82 -4.18 13.72
N LYS A 87 -18.89 -5.32 14.40
CA LYS A 87 -19.69 -6.45 13.93
C LYS A 87 -21.14 -6.28 14.39
N HIS A 88 -22.05 -6.25 13.42
CA HIS A 88 -23.48 -6.09 13.65
C HIS A 88 -24.25 -7.02 12.72
N GLU A 89 -25.08 -7.90 13.30
CA GLU A 89 -25.92 -8.85 12.56
C GLU A 89 -25.12 -9.73 11.58
N GLY A 90 -23.94 -10.17 12.00
CA GLY A 90 -23.05 -10.99 11.18
C GLY A 90 -22.36 -10.24 10.05
N LYS A 91 -22.43 -8.90 10.01
CA LYS A 91 -21.75 -8.06 9.02
C LYS A 91 -20.81 -7.05 9.69
N MET A 92 -19.69 -6.76 9.02
CA MET A 92 -18.79 -5.68 9.44
C MET A 92 -19.31 -4.33 8.93
N VAL A 93 -19.52 -3.39 9.85
CA VAL A 93 -19.97 -2.02 9.57
C VAL A 93 -18.88 -1.04 9.99
N VAL A 94 -18.59 -0.06 9.14
CA VAL A 94 -17.67 1.04 9.45
C VAL A 94 -18.48 2.18 10.04
N ARG A 95 -18.14 2.61 11.26
CA ARG A 95 -18.70 3.80 11.89
C ARG A 95 -17.61 4.86 12.06
N GLY A 96 -17.98 6.13 11.85
CA GLY A 96 -17.10 7.23 12.18
C GLY A 96 -16.84 7.29 13.66
N HIS A 97 -15.58 7.48 14.04
CA HIS A 97 -15.24 7.94 15.37
C HIS A 97 -15.63 9.42 15.46
N GLY A 98 -16.93 9.69 15.55
CA GLY A 98 -17.41 11.01 15.90
C GLY A 98 -17.03 11.26 17.35
N GLU A 99 -16.18 12.26 17.59
CA GLU A 99 -16.13 12.92 18.89
C GLU A 99 -17.58 13.36 19.20
N GLY A 100 -18.11 12.89 20.33
CA GLY A 100 -19.47 13.22 20.78
C GLY A 100 -19.67 14.70 21.04
#